data_AF-A0A972HFG2-F1
#
_entry.id   AF-A0A972HFG2-F1
#
_cell.length_a   1.000
_cell.length_b   1.000
_cell.length_c   1.000
_cell.angle_alpha   90.00
_cell.angle_beta   90.00
_cell.angle_gamma   90.00
#
_symmetry.space_group_name_H-M   'P 1'
#
loop_
_entity.id
_entity.type
_entity.pdbx_description
1 polymer ?
#
loop_
_entity_poly.entity_id
_entity_poly.type
_entity_poly.pdbx_seq_one_letter_code
_entity_poly.pdbx_strand_id
1 'polypeptide(L)' 'MKQKWLLKSLMLLAVFGMIAAACGDSDSASDRSFDETTSIKLQLQWVPQSQFAGYFAAADLGFYEDVGLDVEIIEGGV' A
#
# COMPACT_ATOMS: atom_id res chain seq x y z
N MET A 1 -28.56 30.40 -24.21
CA MET A 1 -27.15 30.49 -23.76
C MET A 1 -26.95 30.14 -22.28
N LYS A 2 -27.88 30.52 -21.38
CA LYS A 2 -27.79 30.24 -19.93
C LYS A 2 -27.85 28.74 -19.56
N GLN A 3 -28.68 27.95 -20.27
CA GLN A 3 -28.85 26.50 -20.07
C GLN A 3 -27.57 25.69 -20.36
N LYS A 4 -26.83 26.05 -21.41
CA LYS A 4 -25.56 25.40 -21.79
C LYS A 4 -24.41 25.72 -20.83
N TRP A 5 -24.52 26.84 -20.10
CA TRP A 5 -23.54 27.25 -19.09
C TRP A 5 -23.81 26.54 -17.75
N LEU A 6 -25.09 26.38 -17.40
CA LEU A 6 -25.52 25.58 -16.25
C LEU A 6 -25.18 24.09 -16.39
N LEU A 7 -25.38 23.48 -17.57
CA LEU A 7 -24.99 22.08 -17.81
C LEU A 7 -23.46 21.86 -17.73
N LYS A 8 -22.66 22.81 -18.23
CA LYS A 8 -21.20 22.75 -18.18
C LYS A 8 -20.66 22.93 -16.76
N SER A 9 -21.28 23.82 -15.97
CA SER A 9 -20.95 23.99 -14.56
C SER A 9 -21.30 22.76 -13.73
N LEU A 10 -22.39 22.07 -14.06
CA LEU A 10 -22.82 20.85 -13.37
C LEU A 10 -21.88 19.67 -13.66
N MET A 11 -21.38 19.54 -14.90
CA MET A 11 -20.34 18.55 -15.21
C MET A 11 -18.99 18.86 -14.56
N LEU A 12 -18.60 20.13 -14.47
CA LEU A 12 -17.36 20.54 -13.81
C LEU A 12 -17.40 20.24 -12.29
N LEU A 13 -18.56 20.39 -11.66
CA LEU A 13 -18.77 20.06 -10.25
C LEU A 13 -18.75 18.54 -9.99
N ALA A 14 -19.26 17.74 -10.92
CA ALA A 14 -19.25 16.27 -10.82
C ALA A 14 -17.82 15.68 -10.90
N VAL A 15 -16.95 16.26 -11.74
CA VAL A 15 -15.54 15.86 -11.83
C VAL A 15 -14.78 16.22 -10.55
N PHE A 16 -15.12 17.34 -9.90
CA PHE A 16 -14.53 17.73 -8.62
C PHE A 16 -14.98 16.84 -7.45
N GLY A 17 -16.22 16.33 -7.49
CA GLY A 17 -16.73 15.38 -6.51
C GLY A 17 -16.03 14.02 -6.54
N MET A 18 -15.49 13.62 -7.69
CA MET A 18 -14.78 12.34 -7.85
C MET A 18 -13.37 12.35 -7.22
N ILE A 19 -12.82 13.53 -6.93
CA ILE A 19 -11.53 13.69 -6.24
C ILE A 19 -11.69 13.57 -4.71
N ALA A 20 -12.88 13.84 -4.16
CA ALA A 20 -13.14 13.79 -2.71
C ALA A 20 -13.32 12.37 -2.16
N ALA A 21 -13.53 11.36 -3.01
CA ALA A 21 -13.61 9.95 -2.61
C ALA A 21 -12.23 9.26 -2.54
N ALA A 22 -11.14 10.00 -2.77
CA ALA A 22 -9.77 9.47 -2.71
C ALA A 22 -9.08 9.63 -1.34
N CYS A 23 -9.76 10.22 -0.35
CA CYS A 23 -9.42 9.98 1.06
C CYS A 23 -9.99 8.59 1.39
N GLY A 24 -9.23 7.51 1.36
CA GLY A 24 -8.04 7.33 2.19
C GLY A 24 -8.53 6.94 3.58
N ASP A 25 -9.03 5.70 3.70
CA ASP A 25 -9.32 5.06 4.97
C ASP A 25 -8.01 5.03 5.76
N SER A 26 -7.85 6.03 6.62
CA SER A 26 -6.70 6.17 7.48
C SER A 26 -7.07 5.49 8.79
N ASP A 27 -6.40 4.38 9.06
CA ASP A 27 -6.27 3.77 10.38
C ASP A 27 -7.55 3.18 11.00
N SER A 28 -8.04 2.09 10.41
CA SER A 28 -8.47 0.96 11.25
C SER A 28 -7.28 0.03 11.46
N ALA A 29 -6.21 0.55 12.08
CA ALA A 29 -5.19 -0.28 12.70
C ALA A 29 -5.87 -1.06 13.82
N SER A 30 -6.36 -2.25 13.49
CA SER A 30 -6.69 -3.27 14.47
C SER A 30 -5.49 -3.39 15.40
N ASP A 31 -5.68 -3.11 16.68
CA ASP A 31 -4.68 -3.16 17.74
C ASP A 31 -4.12 -4.59 17.86
N ARG A 32 -3.19 -4.93 16.96
CA ARG A 32 -2.43 -6.17 16.96
C ARG A 32 -1.15 -5.86 17.71
N SER A 33 -1.18 -5.99 19.02
CA SER A 33 0.03 -6.00 19.82
C SER A 33 0.78 -7.31 19.56
N PHE A 34 1.98 -7.19 19.01
CA PHE A 34 2.94 -8.28 18.98
C PHE A 34 3.87 -8.10 20.18
N ASP A 35 3.69 -8.93 21.20
CA ASP A 35 4.53 -8.94 22.41
C ASP A 35 5.96 -9.43 22.14
N GLU A 36 6.17 -10.18 21.06
CA GLU A 36 7.45 -10.76 20.71
C GLU A 36 7.70 -10.69 19.19
N THR A 37 8.86 -10.16 18.80
CA THR A 37 9.31 -10.13 17.42
C THR A 37 9.82 -11.51 17.02
N THR A 38 9.26 -12.08 15.96
CA THR A 38 9.71 -13.35 15.39
C THR A 38 10.67 -13.11 14.23
N SER A 39 11.92 -13.53 14.37
CA SER A 39 12.90 -13.46 13.27
C SER A 39 12.70 -14.61 12.28
N ILE A 40 12.59 -14.29 10.99
CA ILE A 40 12.46 -15.26 9.91
C ILE A 40 13.41 -14.93 8.74
N LYS A 41 13.69 -15.95 7.93
CA LYS A 41 14.41 -15.79 6.66
C LYS A 41 13.45 -16.04 5.49
N LEU A 42 13.32 -15.06 4.61
CA LEU A 42 12.54 -15.18 3.38
C LEU A 42 13.47 -15.59 2.24
N GLN A 43 13.46 -16.88 1.89
CA GLN A 43 14.27 -17.42 0.80
C GLN A 43 13.57 -17.16 -0.54
N LEU A 44 14.20 -16.36 -1.41
CA LEU A 44 13.73 -16.20 -2.78
C LEU A 44 13.97 -17.47 -3.59
N GLN A 45 13.06 -17.75 -4.53
CA GLN A 45 13.14 -18.90 -5.41
C GLN A 45 14.30 -18.77 -6.41
N TRP A 46 14.51 -17.57 -6.96
CA TRP A 46 15.56 -17.24 -7.92
C TRP A 46 16.09 -15.82 -7.64
N VAL A 47 17.01 -15.32 -8.47
CA VAL A 47 17.57 -13.97 -8.35
C VAL A 47 16.49 -12.88 -8.30
N PRO A 48 16.74 -11.74 -7.61
CA PRO A 48 15.77 -10.65 -7.50
C PRO A 48 15.25 -10.17 -8.86
N GLN A 49 13.92 -10.14 -9.01
CA GLN A 49 13.20 -9.63 -10.18
C GLN A 49 11.99 -8.80 -9.71
N SER A 50 11.35 -8.07 -10.63
CA SER A 50 10.23 -7.16 -10.33
C SER A 50 9.07 -7.83 -9.58
N GLN A 51 8.88 -9.14 -9.77
CA GLN A 51 7.88 -9.93 -9.05
C GLN A 51 8.07 -9.94 -7.52
N PHE A 52 9.29 -9.71 -7.03
CA PHE A 52 9.60 -9.67 -5.60
C PHE A 52 9.57 -8.27 -4.99
N ALA A 53 9.26 -7.24 -5.79
CA ALA A 53 9.28 -5.84 -5.32
C ALA A 53 8.42 -5.63 -4.06
N GLY A 54 7.33 -6.38 -3.91
CA GLY A 54 6.48 -6.31 -2.71
C GLY A 54 7.18 -6.73 -1.42
N TYR A 55 8.10 -7.72 -1.45
CA TYR A 55 8.83 -8.15 -0.26
C TYR A 55 9.82 -7.08 0.20
N PHE A 56 10.53 -6.46 -0.73
CA PHE A 56 11.45 -5.37 -0.42
C PHE A 56 10.71 -4.11 0.02
N ALA A 57 9.61 -3.76 -0.66
CA ALA A 57 8.78 -2.63 -0.25
C ALA A 57 8.20 -2.83 1.15
N ALA A 58 7.79 -4.05 1.52
CA ALA A 58 7.30 -4.34 2.86
C ALA A 58 8.39 -4.16 3.93
N ALA A 59 9.64 -4.53 3.63
CA ALA A 59 10.78 -4.28 4.51
C ALA A 59 11.10 -2.77 4.61
N ASP A 60 11.15 -2.06 3.48
CA ASP A 60 11.46 -0.63 3.45
C ASP A 60 10.37 0.23 4.11
N LEU A 61 9.11 -0.21 4.06
CA LEU A 61 7.95 0.49 4.61
C LEU A 61 7.63 0.12 6.06
N GLY A 62 8.34 -0.84 6.67
CA GLY A 62 8.14 -1.24 8.07
C GLY A 62 6.98 -2.22 8.29
N PHE A 63 6.41 -2.79 7.22
CA PHE A 63 5.20 -3.61 7.33
C PHE A 63 5.44 -4.95 8.03
N TYR A 64 6.68 -5.44 8.06
CA TYR A 64 7.02 -6.65 8.81
C TYR A 64 7.09 -6.35 10.30
N GLU A 65 7.70 -5.24 10.67
CA GLU A 65 7.84 -4.76 12.04
C GLU A 65 6.48 -4.43 12.65
N ASP A 66 5.57 -3.83 11.88
CA ASP A 66 4.17 -3.56 12.27
C ASP A 66 3.41 -4.83 12.68
N VAL A 67 3.84 -5.99 12.18
CA VAL A 67 3.28 -7.30 12.52
C VAL A 67 4.23 -8.18 13.33
N GLY A 68 5.22 -7.58 14.00
CA GLY A 68 6.14 -8.29 14.88
C GLY A 68 7.04 -9.29 14.17
N LEU A 69 7.43 -9.04 12.92
CA LEU A 69 8.36 -9.86 12.17
C LEU A 69 9.66 -9.10 11.90
N ASP A 70 10.78 -9.80 12.11
CA ASP A 70 12.11 -9.37 11.69
C ASP A 70 12.53 -10.26 10.51
N VAL A 71 12.56 -9.69 9.30
CA VAL A 71 12.65 -10.45 8.05
C VAL A 71 13.99 -10.23 7.36
N GLU A 72 14.78 -11.29 7.24
CA GLU A 72 15.98 -11.32 6.39
C GLU A 72 15.64 -11.91 5.02
N ILE A 73 15.70 -11.11 3.95
CA ILE A 73 15.48 -11.59 2.58
C ILE A 73 16.77 -12.19 2.04
N ILE A 74 16.73 -13.47 1.67
CA ILE A 74 17.85 -14.22 1.11
C ILE A 74 17.66 -14.38 -0.40
N GLU A 75 18.65 -13.97 -1.19
CA GLU A 75 18.64 -14.16 -2.64
C GLU A 75 18.58 -15.66 -3.01
N GLY A 76 17.87 -15.97 -4.10
CA GLY A 76 17.72 -17.32 -4.63
C GLY A 76 18.59 -17.60 -5.86
N GLY A 77 18.36 -18.76 -6.47
CA GLY A 77 19.00 -19.14 -7.74
C GLY A 77 20.38 -19.80 -7.59
N VAL A 78 20.62 -20.44 -6.45
CA VAL A 78 21.77 -21.33 -6.21
C VAL A 78 21.56 -22.72 -6.80
#